data_AF-A0A0P6XWF4-F1
#
_entry.id   AF-A0A0P6XWF4-F1
#
_cell.length_a   1.000
_cell.length_b   1.000
_cell.length_c   1.000
_cell.angle_alpha   90.00
_cell.angle_beta   90.00
_cell.angle_gamma   90.00
#
_symmetry.space_group_name_H-M   'P 1'
#
loop_
_entity.id
_entity.type
_entity.pdbx_description
1 polymer ?
#
loop_
_entity_poly.entity_id
_entity_poly.type
_entity_poly.pdbx_seq_one_letter_code
_entity_poly.pdbx_strand_id
1 'polypeptide(L)' 'MENPKNHRREIVVEATATSIEKWRKQVIAGQPETGRMYAFISDEGNYIPGGEGTAPTPLTYFVSGMAL' A
#
# COMPACT_ATOMS: atom_id res chain seq x y z
N MET A 1 26.28 34.21 -10.53
CA MET A 1 26.59 32.79 -10.32
C MET A 1 25.26 32.10 -10.06
N GLU A 2 24.76 31.31 -11.01
CA GLU A 2 23.52 30.55 -10.82
C GLU A 2 23.75 29.47 -9.76
N ASN A 3 22.92 29.49 -8.72
CA ASN A 3 22.88 28.44 -7.70
C ASN A 3 22.34 27.17 -8.38
N PRO A 4 23.06 26.03 -8.42
CA PRO A 4 22.56 24.83 -9.06
C PRO A 4 21.23 24.47 -8.38
N LYS A 5 20.14 24.50 -9.15
CA LYS A 5 18.80 24.15 -8.66
C LYS A 5 18.90 22.76 -8.04
N ASN A 6 18.77 22.69 -6.73
CA ASN A 6 18.83 21.47 -5.98
C ASN A 6 17.65 20.59 -6.45
N HIS A 7 17.91 19.57 -7.27
CA HIS A 7 16.88 18.72 -7.89
C HIS A 7 16.27 17.70 -6.91
N ARG A 8 16.05 18.13 -5.66
CA ARG A 8 15.41 17.30 -4.65
C ARG A 8 13.90 17.46 -4.77
N ARG A 9 13.22 16.38 -5.14
CA ARG A 9 11.76 16.26 -5.05
C ARG A 9 11.42 15.43 -3.81
N GLU A 10 10.56 15.96 -2.96
CA GLU A 10 9.91 15.17 -1.91
C GLU A 10 8.66 14.51 -2.51
N ILE A 11 8.44 13.24 -2.17
CA ILE A 11 7.23 12.50 -2.54
C ILE A 11 6.61 12.05 -1.23
N VAL A 12 5.40 12.54 -0.94
CA VAL A 12 4.64 12.16 0.26
C VAL A 12 3.62 11.11 -0.11
N VAL A 13 3.69 9.96 0.56
CA VAL A 13 2.70 8.89 0.47
C VAL A 13 2.10 8.68 1.85
N GLU A 14 0.78 8.67 1.93
CA GLU A 14 0.04 8.37 3.16
C GLU A 14 -0.67 7.03 3.02
N ALA A 15 -0.79 6.31 4.13
CA ALA A 15 -1.52 5.04 4.19
C ALA A 15 -2.21 4.90 5.54
N THR A 16 -3.51 4.56 5.52
CA THR A 16 -4.26 4.17 6.72
C THR A 16 -4.73 2.73 6.57
N ALA A 17 -4.34 1.88 7.51
CA ALA A 17 -4.68 0.47 7.54
C ALA A 17 -5.77 0.19 8.58
N THR A 18 -6.70 -0.71 8.26
CA THR A 18 -7.75 -1.16 9.17
C THR A 18 -7.93 -2.66 9.03
N SER A 19 -7.96 -3.37 10.16
CA SER A 19 -8.39 -4.77 10.20
C SER A 19 -9.90 -4.83 10.06
N ILE A 20 -10.40 -5.64 9.14
CA ILE A 20 -11.84 -5.83 8.93
C ILE A 20 -12.29 -7.05 9.73
N GLU A 21 -11.84 -8.23 9.31
CA GLU A 21 -12.26 -9.51 9.91
C GLU A 21 -11.22 -10.59 9.59
N LYS A 22 -10.91 -11.45 10.55
CA LYS A 22 -9.91 -12.52 10.40
C LYS A 22 -8.59 -11.97 9.84
N TRP A 23 -8.17 -12.40 8.66
CA TRP A 23 -6.96 -11.90 8.00
C TRP A 23 -7.18 -10.72 7.06
N ARG A 24 -8.44 -10.37 6.77
CA ARG A 24 -8.76 -9.27 5.85
C ARG A 24 -8.39 -7.92 6.43
N LYS A 25 -7.58 -7.18 5.67
CA LYS A 25 -7.18 -5.81 5.99
C LYS A 25 -7.45 -4.93 4.80
N GLN A 26 -7.94 -3.73 5.08
CA GLN A 26 -8.05 -2.65 4.10
C GLN A 26 -6.98 -1.61 4.35
N VAL A 27 -6.33 -1.15 3.29
CA VAL A 27 -5.46 0.02 3.30
C VAL A 27 -6.00 1.04 2.32
N ILE A 28 -6.17 2.28 2.78
CA ILE A 28 -6.36 3.43 1.89
C ILE A 28 -5.03 4.15 1.81
N ALA A 29 -4.39 4.15 0.63
CA ALA A 29 -3.08 4.75 0.43
C ALA A 29 -3.00 5.56 -0.86
N GLY A 30 -2.16 6.59 -0.87
CA GLY A 30 -2.00 7.48 -2.02
C GLY A 30 -1.09 8.66 -1.76
N GLN A 31 -1.03 9.56 -2.74
CA GLN A 31 -0.25 10.79 -2.65
C GLN A 31 -1.21 11.97 -2.47
N PRO A 32 -1.24 12.60 -1.28
CA PRO A 32 -2.14 13.72 -1.01
C PRO A 32 -2.03 14.84 -2.07
N GLU A 33 -0.81 15.12 -2.53
CA GLU A 33 -0.52 16.15 -3.55
C GLU A 33 -1.23 15.92 -4.89
N THR A 34 -1.59 14.67 -5.21
CA THR A 34 -2.28 14.31 -6.45
C THR A 34 -3.80 14.24 -6.30
N GLY A 35 -4.31 14.28 -5.06
CA GLY A 35 -5.71 13.99 -4.75
C GLY A 35 -6.12 12.53 -5.02
N ARG A 36 -5.18 11.63 -5.34
CA ARG A 36 -5.46 10.23 -5.67
C ARG A 36 -5.18 9.34 -4.47
N MET A 37 -6.21 8.62 -4.05
CA MET A 37 -6.17 7.58 -3.02
C MET A 37 -6.70 6.27 -3.60
N TYR A 38 -6.10 5.16 -3.20
CA TYR A 38 -6.44 3.82 -3.66
C TYR A 38 -6.75 2.91 -2.47
N ALA A 39 -7.76 2.06 -2.63
CA ALA A 39 -8.11 1.04 -1.66
C ALA A 39 -7.44 -0.28 -2.04
N PHE A 40 -6.73 -0.89 -1.09
CA PHE A 40 -6.14 -2.20 -1.21
C PHE A 40 -6.80 -3.11 -0.17
N ILE A 41 -7.25 -4.29 -0.60
CA ILE A 41 -7.72 -5.34 0.28
C ILE A 41 -6.70 -6.46 0.23
N SER A 42 -6.29 -6.95 1.39
CA SER A 42 -5.42 -8.12 1.51
C SER A 42 -6.06 -9.18 2.38
N ASP A 43 -5.74 -10.44 2.10
CA ASP A 43 -6.18 -11.63 2.84
C ASP A 43 -5.10 -12.71 2.79
N GLU A 44 -5.14 -13.67 3.69
CA GLU A 44 -4.28 -14.86 3.61
C GLU A 44 -5.04 -16.03 2.98
N GLY A 45 -4.29 -16.97 2.39
CA GLY A 45 -4.89 -18.18 1.82
C GLY A 45 -5.48 -19.11 2.87
N ASN A 46 -6.38 -19.99 2.44
CA ASN A 46 -7.16 -20.92 3.30
C ASN A 46 -6.29 -21.93 4.06
N TYR A 47 -5.00 -22.02 3.73
CA TYR A 47 -4.01 -22.83 4.45
C TYR A 47 -3.55 -22.18 5.76
N ILE A 48 -3.83 -20.88 5.97
CA ILE A 48 -3.65 -20.19 7.24
C ILE A 48 -4.97 -20.22 8.01
N PRO A 49 -4.98 -20.58 9.32
CA PRO A 49 -6.19 -20.54 10.12
C PRO A 49 -6.87 -19.17 10.10
N GLY A 50 -8.10 -19.11 9.59
CA GLY A 50 -8.89 -17.90 9.42
C GLY A 50 -8.70 -17.18 8.08
N GLY A 51 -7.78 -17.62 7.22
CA GLY A 51 -7.62 -17.07 5.87
C GLY A 51 -8.72 -17.55 4.94
N GLU A 52 -9.20 -16.68 4.06
CA GLU A 52 -10.30 -17.00 3.13
C GLU A 52 -9.89 -16.96 1.66
N GLY A 53 -8.66 -16.54 1.36
CA GLY A 53 -8.13 -16.46 -0.01
C GLY A 53 -8.91 -15.50 -0.90
N THR A 54 -9.57 -14.49 -0.32
CA THR A 54 -10.47 -13.57 -1.03
C THR A 54 -9.75 -12.39 -1.68
N ALA A 55 -8.47 -12.19 -1.36
CA ALA A 55 -7.64 -11.11 -1.88
C ALA A 55 -6.15 -11.53 -1.88
N PRO A 56 -5.26 -10.79 -2.56
CA PRO A 56 -3.82 -11.05 -2.51
C PRO A 56 -3.26 -10.95 -1.08
N THR A 57 -2.20 -11.70 -0.80
CA THR A 57 -1.52 -11.62 0.51
C THR A 57 -0.85 -10.27 0.70
N PRO A 58 -0.71 -9.78 1.95
CA PRO A 58 0.08 -8.57 2.23
C PRO A 58 1.49 -8.62 1.63
N LEU A 59 2.13 -9.80 1.65
CA LEU A 59 3.45 -10.01 1.04
C LEU A 59 3.42 -9.81 -0.48
N THR A 60 2.34 -10.17 -1.17
CA THR A 60 2.16 -9.94 -2.61
C THR A 60 2.22 -8.44 -2.92
N TYR A 61 1.53 -7.61 -2.14
CA TYR A 61 1.59 -6.15 -2.30
C TYR A 61 2.98 -5.59 -1.98
N PHE A 62 3.64 -6.06 -0.93
CA PHE A 62 4.99 -5.64 -0.58
C PHE A 62 5.98 -5.90 -1.72
N VAL A 63 5.97 -7.12 -2.27
CA VAL A 63 6.86 -7.48 -3.40
C VAL A 63 6.49 -6.71 -4.66
N SER A 64 5.20 -6.50 -4.94
CA SER A 64 4.75 -5.73 -6.11
C SER A 64 5.23 -4.27 -6.07
N GLY A 65 5.31 -3.67 -4.87
CA GLY A 65 5.85 -2.32 -4.69
C GLY A 65 7.37 -2.23 -4.80
N MET A 66 8.10 -3.31 -4.52
CA MET A 66 9.56 -3.38 -4.66
C MET A 66 10.01 -3.63 -6.10
N ALA A 67 9.16 -4.21 -6.95
CA ALA A 67 9.48 -4.53 -8.33
C ALA A 67 9.42 -3.32 -9.29
N LEU A 68 9.20 -2.10 -8.78
CA LEU A 68 9.04 -0.86 -9.54
C LEU A 68 10.36 -0.12 -9.76
#